data_AF-A0AA36H6A6-F1
#
_entry.id   AF-A0AA36H6A6-F1
#
_cell.length_a   1.000
_cell.length_b   1.000
_cell.length_c   1.000
_cell.angle_alpha   90.00
_cell.angle_beta   90.00
_cell.angle_gamma   90.00
#
_symmetry.space_group_name_H-M   'P 1'
#
loop_
_entity.id
_entity.type
_entity.pdbx_description
1 polymer ?
#
loop_
_entity_poly.entity_id
_entity_poly.type
_entity_poly.pdbx_seq_one_letter_code
_entity_poly.pdbx_strand_id
1 'polypeptide(L)'
;MPRFIGYTEEDTYDLIVCSDASKRVYAMTAYIVTRPHNGKPQSSLLFAKAKLALPGAITIPRMELLACHMAAKTVQFLRSQLKVRFLSIRFLTDSQIVLYWIQSHKPLKTYAINRAKYIRRVLDELKADEIATGFYYLATETNPADCATRALTASELQQHIWWTGPSFFTTPFEQWPCKAFKPSQVTPAGAESEDLRVPRAVVSSCKCGYPADRFDIATVPNSSLDSQFATEG
;
A
#
# COMPACT_ATOMS: atom_id res chain seq x y z
N MET A 1 12.21 -8.69 -14.76
CA MET A 1 10.92 -9.00 -14.10
C MET A 1 9.88 -9.33 -15.16
N PRO A 2 9.17 -10.46 -15.05
CA PRO A 2 8.05 -10.75 -15.95
C PRO A 2 6.91 -9.75 -15.67
N ARG A 3 6.46 -9.02 -16.71
CA ARG A 3 5.30 -8.11 -16.67
C ARG A 3 4.02 -8.83 -17.12
N PHE A 4 3.87 -10.10 -16.78
CA PHE A 4 2.68 -10.87 -17.15
C PHE A 4 1.75 -10.95 -15.94
N ILE A 5 0.75 -10.09 -15.95
CA ILE A 5 -0.47 -10.32 -15.17
C ILE A 5 -1.28 -11.27 -16.06
N GLY A 6 -1.76 -12.39 -15.50
CA GLY A 6 -2.58 -13.38 -16.21
C GLY A 6 -3.64 -12.70 -17.07
N TYR A 7 -3.99 -13.30 -18.21
CA TYR A 7 -4.96 -12.72 -19.15
C TYR A 7 -5.88 -13.81 -19.68
N THR A 8 -6.31 -14.74 -18.81
CA THR A 8 -7.47 -15.58 -19.12
C THR A 8 -8.72 -14.96 -18.51
N GLU A 9 -9.87 -15.09 -19.18
CA GLU A 9 -11.16 -14.60 -18.66
C GLU A 9 -11.57 -15.30 -17.36
N GLU A 10 -10.95 -16.45 -17.05
CA GLU A 10 -11.20 -17.25 -15.85
C GLU A 10 -10.31 -16.85 -14.67
N ASP A 11 -9.26 -16.06 -14.91
CA ASP A 11 -8.35 -15.62 -13.85
C ASP A 11 -9.05 -14.59 -12.96
N THR A 12 -8.85 -14.73 -11.65
CA THR A 12 -9.40 -13.80 -10.66
C THR A 12 -8.31 -12.97 -10.01
N TYR A 13 -8.62 -11.72 -9.70
CA TYR A 13 -7.65 -10.75 -9.18
C TYR A 13 -8.08 -10.20 -7.83
N ASP A 14 -7.13 -10.14 -6.91
CA ASP A 14 -7.25 -9.38 -5.67
C ASP A 14 -6.19 -8.30 -5.58
N LEU A 15 -6.51 -7.22 -4.89
CA LEU A 15 -5.57 -6.15 -4.57
C LEU A 15 -5.35 -6.07 -3.07
N ILE A 16 -4.10 -6.13 -2.65
CA ILE A 16 -3.73 -6.03 -1.23
C ILE A 16 -2.90 -4.78 -1.06
N VAL A 17 -3.36 -3.87 -0.21
CA VAL A 17 -2.70 -2.58 0.00
C VAL A 17 -2.26 -2.47 1.45
N CYS A 18 -0.96 -2.47 1.66
CA CYS A 18 -0.37 -2.30 2.97
C CYS A 18 0.05 -0.85 3.16
N SER A 19 -0.09 -0.32 4.37
CA SER A 19 0.35 1.03 4.71
C SER A 19 1.09 1.02 6.04
N ASP A 20 2.11 1.88 6.13
CA ASP A 20 2.94 2.05 7.30
C ASP A 20 3.42 3.51 7.39
N ALA A 21 3.77 3.96 8.60
CA ALA A 21 4.37 5.24 8.82
C ALA A 21 5.34 5.25 10.00
N SER A 22 6.40 6.03 9.85
CA SER A 22 7.35 6.38 10.90
C SER A 22 7.36 7.89 11.15
N LYS A 23 8.24 8.33 12.05
CA LYS A 23 8.41 9.76 12.40
C LYS A 23 8.77 10.66 11.20
N ARG A 24 9.29 10.10 10.10
CA ARG A 24 9.85 10.88 8.97
C ARG A 24 9.24 10.53 7.62
N VAL A 25 8.64 9.36 7.49
CA VAL A 25 8.11 8.87 6.22
C VAL A 25 6.80 8.13 6.46
N TYR A 26 5.87 8.26 5.53
CA TYR A 26 4.70 7.41 5.45
C TYR A 26 4.62 6.81 4.06
N ALA A 27 4.25 5.53 3.99
CA ALA A 27 4.35 4.76 2.77
C ALA A 27 3.19 3.78 2.63
N MET A 28 3.05 3.28 1.40
CA MET A 28 2.14 2.21 1.06
C MET A 28 2.75 1.32 -0.02
N THR A 29 2.34 0.06 -0.02
CA THR A 29 2.61 -0.93 -1.07
C THR A 29 1.29 -1.56 -1.52
N ALA A 30 1.15 -1.81 -2.81
CA ALA A 30 0.00 -2.46 -3.42
C ALA A 30 0.49 -3.70 -4.18
N TYR A 31 -0.07 -4.84 -3.83
CA TYR A 31 0.21 -6.13 -4.43
C TYR A 31 -1.01 -6.61 -5.20
N ILE A 32 -0.81 -7.07 -6.43
CA ILE A 32 -1.82 -7.79 -7.18
C ILE A 32 -1.63 -9.28 -6.92
N VAL A 33 -2.71 -9.97 -6.54
CA VAL A 33 -2.73 -11.42 -6.42
C VAL A 33 -3.58 -11.97 -7.55
N THR A 34 -2.94 -12.74 -8.42
CA THR A 34 -3.60 -13.45 -9.52
C THR A 34 -3.90 -14.87 -9.05
N ARG A 35 -5.15 -15.29 -9.18
CA ARG A 35 -5.63 -16.65 -8.91
C ARG A 35 -6.09 -17.24 -10.23
N PRO A 36 -5.16 -17.88 -10.97
CA PRO A 36 -5.51 -18.48 -12.25
C PRO A 36 -6.41 -19.70 -12.05
N HIS A 37 -7.28 -19.97 -13.02
CA HIS A 37 -8.12 -21.17 -12.99
C HIS A 37 -7.28 -22.45 -12.99
N ASN A 38 -6.23 -22.46 -13.83
CA ASN A 38 -5.28 -23.55 -13.92
C ASN A 38 -3.87 -23.06 -13.55
N GLY A 39 -3.54 -23.11 -12.26
CA GLY A 39 -2.22 -22.74 -11.78
C GLY A 39 -2.18 -22.47 -10.29
N LYS A 40 -0.99 -22.11 -9.80
CA LYS A 40 -0.82 -21.67 -8.41
C LYS A 40 -1.10 -20.17 -8.32
N PRO A 41 -1.79 -19.69 -7.27
CA PRO A 41 -1.92 -18.28 -7.01
C PRO A 41 -0.55 -17.61 -6.87
N GLN A 42 -0.42 -16.40 -7.41
CA GLN A 42 0.82 -15.64 -7.40
C GLN A 42 0.54 -14.21 -6.96
N SER A 43 1.45 -13.65 -6.17
CA SER A 43 1.40 -12.27 -5.71
C SER A 43 2.62 -11.50 -6.21
N SER A 44 2.41 -10.28 -6.67
CA SER A 44 3.48 -9.40 -7.13
C SER A 44 3.23 -7.95 -6.75
N LEU A 45 4.31 -7.23 -6.46
CA LEU A 45 4.27 -5.80 -6.18
C LEU A 45 3.87 -5.04 -7.44
N LEU A 46 2.70 -4.44 -7.38
CA LEU A 46 2.12 -3.66 -8.48
C LEU A 46 2.51 -2.18 -8.38
N PHE A 47 2.51 -1.63 -7.17
CA PHE A 47 2.79 -0.22 -6.94
C PHE A 47 3.31 0.02 -5.53
N ALA A 48 4.28 0.93 -5.36
CA ALA A 48 4.75 1.38 -4.06
C ALA A 48 4.89 2.90 -4.06
N LYS A 49 4.59 3.55 -2.93
CA LYS A 49 4.72 5.00 -2.79
C LYS A 49 5.06 5.39 -1.37
N ALA A 50 6.06 6.25 -1.23
CA ALA A 50 6.48 6.84 0.03
C ALA A 50 6.49 8.36 -0.05
N LYS A 51 6.26 9.03 1.09
CA LYS A 51 6.34 10.49 1.20
C LYS A 51 7.06 10.88 2.50
N LEU A 52 8.00 11.80 2.38
CA LEU A 52 8.67 12.41 3.53
C LEU A 52 7.75 13.41 4.22
N ALA A 53 7.84 13.45 5.54
CA ALA A 53 7.22 14.47 6.37
C ALA A 53 8.30 15.27 7.11
N LEU A 54 7.96 16.51 7.42
CA LEU A 54 8.80 17.36 8.26
C LEU A 54 8.82 16.79 9.69
N PRO A 55 10.02 16.51 10.25
CA PRO A 55 10.12 16.02 11.62
C PRO A 55 9.43 16.96 12.61
N GLY A 56 8.66 16.37 13.53
CA GLY A 56 7.97 17.12 14.58
C GLY A 56 6.68 17.82 14.15
N ALA A 57 6.42 18.02 12.84
CA ALA A 57 5.24 18.76 12.36
C ALA A 57 3.91 17.99 12.46
N ILE A 58 3.97 16.66 12.43
CA ILE A 58 2.81 15.77 12.40
C ILE A 58 3.04 14.62 13.38
N THR A 59 2.03 14.28 14.17
CA THR A 59 2.08 13.16 15.10
C THR A 59 2.08 11.81 14.36
N ILE A 60 2.64 10.76 14.98
CA ILE A 60 2.70 9.41 14.39
C ILE A 60 1.29 8.91 13.97
N PRO A 61 0.23 9.00 14.81
CA PRO A 61 -1.11 8.59 14.39
C PRO A 61 -1.63 9.33 13.15
N ARG A 62 -1.33 10.64 13.03
CA ARG A 62 -1.72 11.42 11.85
C ARG A 62 -0.92 11.01 10.61
N MET A 63 0.34 10.58 10.77
CA MET A 63 1.17 10.03 9.70
C MET A 63 0.65 8.68 9.21
N GLU A 64 0.30 7.78 10.13
CA GLU A 64 -0.32 6.48 9.81
C GLU A 64 -1.66 6.69 9.06
N LEU A 65 -2.48 7.65 9.51
CA LEU A 65 -3.72 8.00 8.81
C LEU A 65 -3.45 8.56 7.41
N LEU A 66 -2.38 9.32 7.22
CA LEU A 66 -1.96 9.81 5.90
C LEU A 66 -1.50 8.67 4.98
N ALA A 67 -0.85 7.63 5.53
CA ALA A 67 -0.51 6.41 4.79
C ALA A 67 -1.77 5.71 4.27
N CYS A 68 -2.75 5.48 5.15
CA CYS A 68 -4.04 4.88 4.79
C CYS A 68 -4.83 5.74 3.78
N HIS A 69 -4.82 7.06 3.95
CA HIS A 69 -5.46 7.98 3.01
C HIS A 69 -4.76 7.99 1.63
N MET A 70 -3.43 7.86 1.61
CA MET A 70 -2.68 7.70 0.36
C MET A 70 -3.03 6.38 -0.32
N ALA A 71 -3.09 5.28 0.44
CA ALA A 71 -3.51 3.97 -0.06
C ALA A 71 -4.89 4.02 -0.74
N ALA A 72 -5.89 4.63 -0.11
CA ALA A 72 -7.23 4.78 -0.70
C ALA A 72 -7.23 5.56 -2.02
N LYS A 73 -6.43 6.64 -2.12
CA LYS A 73 -6.24 7.40 -3.37
C LYS A 73 -5.56 6.57 -4.45
N THR A 74 -4.52 5.82 -4.09
CA THR A 74 -3.80 4.95 -5.02
C THR A 74 -4.72 3.86 -5.55
N VAL A 75 -5.59 3.27 -4.73
CA VAL A 75 -6.56 2.28 -5.21
C VAL A 75 -7.50 2.86 -6.25
N GLN A 76 -8.07 4.04 -6.04
CA GLN A 76 -8.92 4.68 -7.06
C GLN A 76 -8.15 4.91 -8.37
N PHE A 77 -6.89 5.34 -8.28
CA PHE A 77 -6.02 5.47 -9.45
C PHE A 77 -5.80 4.12 -10.15
N LEU A 78 -5.35 3.09 -9.43
CA LEU A 78 -5.06 1.78 -10.00
C LEU A 78 -6.30 1.16 -10.64
N ARG A 79 -7.48 1.30 -10.04
CA ARG A 79 -8.75 0.85 -10.62
C ARG A 79 -9.07 1.54 -11.95
N SER A 80 -8.76 2.82 -12.09
CA SER A 80 -8.98 3.55 -13.35
C SER A 80 -8.00 3.15 -14.45
N GLN A 81 -6.82 2.65 -14.09
CA GLN A 81 -5.75 2.32 -15.04
C GLN A 81 -5.75 0.84 -15.42
N LEU A 82 -6.11 -0.03 -14.49
CA LEU A 82 -6.11 -1.47 -14.69
C LEU A 82 -7.48 -1.91 -15.22
N LYS A 83 -7.49 -2.48 -16.42
CA LYS A 83 -8.69 -3.03 -17.06
C LYS A 83 -8.99 -4.45 -16.58
N VAL A 84 -8.95 -4.68 -15.26
CA VAL A 84 -9.25 -5.97 -14.63
C VAL A 84 -10.32 -5.78 -13.56
N ARG A 85 -11.18 -6.79 -13.39
CA ARG A 85 -12.17 -6.82 -12.30
C ARG A 85 -11.53 -7.44 -11.07
N PHE A 86 -11.40 -6.66 -10.00
CA PHE A 86 -10.96 -7.17 -8.70
C PHE A 86 -12.14 -7.83 -7.98
N LEU A 87 -11.94 -9.03 -7.42
CA LEU A 87 -12.90 -9.67 -6.53
C LEU A 87 -12.83 -9.06 -5.13
N SER A 88 -11.62 -8.78 -4.65
CA SER A 88 -11.42 -8.11 -3.38
C SER A 88 -10.31 -7.07 -3.40
N ILE A 89 -10.47 -6.05 -2.55
CA ILE A 89 -9.44 -5.06 -2.26
C ILE A 89 -9.32 -4.92 -0.75
N ARG A 90 -8.20 -5.37 -0.18
CA ARG A 90 -7.97 -5.43 1.27
C ARG A 90 -6.91 -4.40 1.66
N PHE A 91 -7.23 -3.55 2.63
CA PHE A 91 -6.29 -2.58 3.19
C PHE A 91 -5.74 -3.09 4.53
N LEU A 92 -4.42 -3.12 4.66
CA LEU A 92 -3.71 -3.64 5.84
C LEU A 92 -2.91 -2.52 6.51
N THR A 93 -3.04 -2.40 7.83
CA THR A 93 -2.27 -1.47 8.66
C THR A 93 -2.07 -2.08 10.06
N ASP A 94 -0.94 -1.77 10.67
CA ASP A 94 -0.63 -2.09 12.07
C ASP A 94 -1.11 -1.01 13.06
N SER A 95 -1.67 0.10 12.56
CA SER A 95 -2.17 1.17 13.42
C SER A 95 -3.61 0.92 13.88
N GLN A 96 -3.75 0.40 15.09
CA GLN A 96 -5.06 0.22 15.74
C GLN A 96 -5.80 1.55 15.96
N ILE A 97 -5.08 2.65 16.21
CA ILE A 97 -5.69 3.98 16.37
C ILE A 97 -6.28 4.49 15.05
N VAL A 98 -5.61 4.23 13.92
CA VAL A 98 -6.14 4.58 12.60
C VAL A 98 -7.34 3.70 12.24
N LEU A 99 -7.29 2.39 12.55
CA LEU A 99 -8.46 1.52 12.37
C LEU A 99 -9.65 2.01 13.19
N TYR A 100 -9.43 2.43 14.44
CA TYR A 100 -10.44 3.07 15.26
C TYR A 100 -11.02 4.32 14.59
N TRP A 101 -10.17 5.23 14.09
CA TRP A 101 -10.65 6.42 13.38
C TRP A 101 -11.44 6.10 12.11
N ILE A 102 -11.02 5.08 11.35
CA ILE A 102 -11.71 4.68 10.11
C ILE A 102 -13.04 3.99 10.42
N GLN A 103 -13.13 3.15 11.46
CA GLN A 103 -14.28 2.26 11.67
C GLN A 103 -15.23 2.71 12.79
N SER A 104 -14.83 3.64 13.66
CA SER A 104 -15.67 4.13 14.74
C SER A 104 -16.67 5.21 14.30
N HIS A 105 -17.84 5.20 14.91
CA HIS A 105 -18.85 6.28 14.79
C HIS A 105 -18.70 7.37 15.86
N LYS A 106 -17.72 7.24 16.77
CA LYS A 106 -17.47 8.24 17.80
C LYS A 106 -16.92 9.54 17.19
N PRO A 107 -17.18 10.71 17.82
CA PRO A 107 -16.63 11.97 17.36
C PRO A 107 -15.10 11.94 17.28
N LEU A 108 -14.55 12.49 16.20
CA LEU A 108 -13.11 12.66 15.99
C LEU A 108 -12.82 14.14 15.69
N LYS A 109 -11.58 14.59 15.91
CA LYS A 109 -11.19 15.95 15.51
C LYS A 109 -11.22 16.10 13.99
N THR A 110 -11.41 17.35 13.54
CA THR A 110 -11.61 17.72 12.13
C THR A 110 -10.56 17.12 11.17
N TYR A 111 -9.28 17.09 11.59
CA TYR A 111 -8.22 16.52 10.76
C TYR A 111 -8.45 15.03 10.46
N ALA A 112 -8.71 14.24 11.50
CA ALA A 112 -8.89 12.80 11.42
C ALA A 112 -10.21 12.45 10.73
N ILE A 113 -11.31 13.10 11.09
CA ILE A 113 -12.64 12.81 10.52
C ILE A 113 -12.69 13.08 9.02
N ASN A 114 -12.06 14.15 8.52
CA ASN A 114 -12.10 14.49 7.09
C ASN A 114 -11.40 13.41 6.24
N ARG A 115 -10.29 12.86 6.73
CA ARG A 115 -9.55 11.78 6.05
C ARG A 115 -10.26 10.43 6.21
N ALA A 116 -10.79 10.14 7.39
CA ALA A 116 -11.60 8.94 7.61
C ALA A 116 -12.86 8.94 6.72
N LYS A 117 -13.54 10.07 6.57
CA LYS A 117 -14.69 10.22 5.65
C LYS A 117 -14.30 9.94 4.19
N TYR A 118 -13.16 10.44 3.73
CA TYR A 118 -12.65 10.11 2.40
C TYR A 118 -12.46 8.61 2.23
N ILE A 119 -11.76 7.98 3.18
CA ILE A 119 -11.48 6.53 3.15
C ILE A 119 -12.79 5.73 3.14
N ARG A 120 -13.75 6.09 4.01
CA ARG A 120 -15.08 5.44 4.06
C ARG A 120 -15.82 5.54 2.74
N ARG A 121 -15.83 6.74 2.12
CA ARG A 121 -16.42 6.93 0.79
C ARG A 121 -15.82 5.97 -0.26
N VAL A 122 -14.48 5.83 -0.28
CA VAL A 122 -13.82 4.88 -1.19
C VAL A 122 -14.24 3.44 -0.90
N LEU A 123 -14.35 3.05 0.37
CA LEU A 123 -14.84 1.72 0.73
C LEU A 123 -16.30 1.50 0.30
N ASP A 124 -17.14 2.52 0.41
CA ASP A 124 -18.55 2.43 0.02
C ASP A 124 -18.70 2.35 -1.51
N GLU A 125 -17.89 3.10 -2.27
CA GLU A 125 -17.77 2.96 -3.73
C GLU A 125 -17.36 1.53 -4.12
N LEU A 126 -16.34 0.98 -3.47
CA LEU A 126 -15.89 -0.40 -3.72
C LEU A 126 -16.97 -1.44 -3.44
N LYS A 127 -17.74 -1.28 -2.35
CA LYS A 127 -18.85 -2.18 -2.03
C LYS A 127 -20.00 -2.04 -3.04
N ALA A 128 -20.28 -0.82 -3.51
CA ALA A 128 -21.30 -0.59 -4.54
C ALA A 128 -20.93 -1.29 -5.86
N ASP A 129 -19.63 -1.43 -6.14
CA ASP A 129 -19.11 -2.19 -7.28
C ASP A 129 -19.01 -3.72 -7.00
N GLU A 130 -19.60 -4.19 -5.89
CA GLU A 130 -19.59 -5.59 -5.42
C GLU A 130 -18.19 -6.15 -5.15
N ILE A 131 -17.24 -5.28 -4.82
CA ILE A 131 -15.86 -5.68 -4.50
C ILE A 131 -15.75 -5.89 -2.98
N ALA A 132 -15.33 -7.09 -2.57
CA ALA A 132 -15.12 -7.38 -1.16
C ALA A 132 -13.98 -6.50 -0.60
N THR A 133 -14.29 -5.63 0.36
CA THR A 133 -13.30 -4.65 0.86
C THR A 133 -13.40 -4.37 2.35
N GLY A 134 -12.28 -3.91 2.91
CA GLY A 134 -12.20 -3.48 4.30
C GLY A 134 -10.77 -3.10 4.71
N PHE A 135 -10.67 -2.47 5.88
CA PHE A 135 -9.41 -2.24 6.58
C PHE A 135 -9.23 -3.28 7.68
N TYR A 136 -8.05 -3.88 7.76
CA TYR A 136 -7.72 -4.96 8.69
C TYR A 136 -6.43 -4.67 9.42
N TYR A 137 -6.37 -5.15 10.67
CA TYR A 137 -5.15 -5.09 11.46
C TYR A 137 -4.19 -6.17 10.98
N LEU A 138 -2.95 -5.78 10.67
CA LEU A 138 -1.83 -6.67 10.39
C LEU A 138 -0.69 -6.32 11.35
N ALA A 139 -0.05 -7.30 11.98
CA ALA A 139 1.06 -7.04 12.90
C ALA A 139 2.27 -6.45 12.14
N THR A 140 2.99 -5.53 12.77
CA THR A 140 4.11 -4.79 12.17
C THR A 140 5.17 -5.71 11.56
N GLU A 141 5.49 -6.83 12.21
CA GLU A 141 6.49 -7.80 11.77
C GLU A 141 6.12 -8.49 10.45
N THR A 142 4.84 -8.49 10.12
CA THR A 142 4.28 -9.08 8.89
C THR A 142 3.90 -8.04 7.85
N ASN A 143 4.06 -6.75 8.14
CA ASN A 143 3.66 -5.65 7.26
C ASN A 143 4.76 -5.34 6.23
N PRO A 144 4.58 -5.66 4.94
CA PRO A 144 5.62 -5.42 3.94
C PRO A 144 5.86 -3.93 3.66
N ALA A 145 4.95 -3.04 4.07
CA ALA A 145 5.15 -1.59 3.92
C ALA A 145 6.25 -1.04 4.83
N ASP A 146 6.62 -1.75 5.90
CA ASP A 146 7.76 -1.41 6.76
C ASP A 146 9.09 -1.44 5.99
N CYS A 147 9.22 -2.30 4.98
CA CYS A 147 10.37 -2.30 4.08
C CYS A 147 10.47 -1.01 3.24
N ALA A 148 9.35 -0.31 3.01
CA ALA A 148 9.34 0.98 2.31
C ALA A 148 9.78 2.13 3.22
N THR A 149 9.67 1.95 4.54
CA THR A 149 10.03 2.94 5.54
C THR A 149 11.46 2.71 6.07
N ARG A 150 12.04 1.52 5.85
CA ARG A 150 13.44 1.16 6.12
C ARG A 150 14.31 1.28 4.86
N ALA A 151 15.55 1.72 5.02
CA ALA A 151 16.52 1.76 3.92
C ALA A 151 17.10 0.34 3.71
N LEU A 152 16.64 -0.36 2.68
CA LEU A 152 17.21 -1.65 2.25
C LEU A 152 18.31 -1.41 1.20
N THR A 153 19.35 -2.24 1.22
CA THR A 153 20.40 -2.25 0.19
C THR A 153 19.93 -2.98 -1.07
N ALA A 154 20.59 -2.71 -2.21
CA ALA A 154 20.26 -3.38 -3.48
C ALA A 154 20.43 -4.91 -3.44
N SER A 155 21.39 -5.41 -2.65
CA SER A 155 21.64 -6.85 -2.49
C SER A 155 20.55 -7.53 -1.67
N GLU A 156 20.08 -6.87 -0.60
CA GLU A 156 18.98 -7.39 0.23
C GLU A 156 17.66 -7.45 -0.54
N LEU A 157 17.52 -6.63 -1.60
CA LEU A 157 16.29 -6.50 -2.36
C LEU A 157 16.07 -7.63 -3.39
N GLN A 158 17.11 -8.29 -3.93
CA GLN A 158 16.95 -9.15 -5.13
C GLN A 158 15.95 -10.30 -4.98
N GLN A 159 15.89 -10.95 -3.81
CA GLN A 159 14.94 -12.05 -3.52
C GLN A 159 14.03 -11.70 -2.35
N HIS A 160 13.86 -10.42 -2.06
CA HIS A 160 13.15 -9.97 -0.89
C HIS A 160 11.65 -10.19 -1.00
N ILE A 161 11.00 -10.43 0.15
CA ILE A 161 9.53 -10.48 0.28
C ILE A 161 8.86 -9.21 -0.26
N TRP A 162 9.62 -8.12 -0.42
CA TRP A 162 9.16 -6.86 -0.98
C TRP A 162 8.47 -7.03 -2.33
N TRP A 163 8.99 -7.91 -3.19
CA TRP A 163 8.48 -8.08 -4.55
C TRP A 163 7.23 -8.94 -4.65
N THR A 164 7.04 -9.88 -3.73
CA THR A 164 5.91 -10.83 -3.76
C THR A 164 4.89 -10.59 -2.65
N GLY A 165 5.27 -9.85 -1.63
CA GLY A 165 4.56 -9.79 -0.36
C GLY A 165 4.75 -11.07 0.47
N PRO A 166 4.17 -11.11 1.68
CA PRO A 166 4.11 -12.31 2.51
C PRO A 166 3.39 -13.47 1.80
N SER A 167 3.82 -14.70 2.06
CA SER A 167 3.27 -15.90 1.42
C SER A 167 1.76 -16.07 1.63
N PHE A 168 1.23 -15.64 2.78
CA PHE A 168 -0.20 -15.74 3.07
C PHE A 168 -1.08 -14.90 2.12
N PHE A 169 -0.54 -13.93 1.35
CA PHE A 169 -1.34 -13.21 0.34
C PHE A 169 -1.97 -14.15 -0.71
N THR A 170 -1.34 -15.31 -0.93
CA THR A 170 -1.82 -16.34 -1.86
C THR A 170 -2.72 -17.40 -1.22
N THR A 171 -2.91 -17.38 0.11
CA THR A 171 -3.82 -18.30 0.81
C THR A 171 -5.23 -17.69 0.91
N PRO A 172 -6.26 -18.51 1.23
CA PRO A 172 -7.60 -18.00 1.53
C PRO A 172 -7.58 -16.96 2.66
N PHE A 173 -8.40 -15.92 2.53
CA PHE A 173 -8.41 -14.76 3.44
C PHE A 173 -8.68 -15.15 4.90
N GLU A 174 -9.45 -16.22 5.13
CA GLU A 174 -9.80 -16.76 6.44
C GLU A 174 -8.59 -17.27 7.22
N GLN A 175 -7.50 -17.61 6.52
CA GLN A 175 -6.25 -18.12 7.11
C GLN A 175 -5.23 -17.02 7.39
N TRP A 176 -5.53 -15.77 7.05
CA TRP A 176 -4.59 -14.68 7.20
C TRP A 176 -4.36 -14.34 8.68
N PRO A 177 -3.15 -13.92 9.06
CA PRO A 177 -2.86 -13.47 10.42
C PRO A 177 -3.50 -12.11 10.76
N CYS A 178 -4.36 -11.57 9.88
CA CYS A 178 -5.02 -10.29 10.09
C CYS A 178 -6.30 -10.46 10.89
N LYS A 179 -6.54 -9.55 11.83
CA LYS A 179 -7.71 -9.60 12.71
C LYS A 179 -8.77 -8.61 12.24
N ALA A 180 -10.04 -9.02 12.29
CA ALA A 180 -11.14 -8.09 12.23
C ALA A 180 -11.03 -7.12 13.43
N PHE A 181 -10.87 -5.84 13.13
CA PHE A 181 -10.76 -4.82 14.18
C PHE A 181 -12.13 -4.57 14.80
N LYS A 182 -12.20 -4.56 16.14
CA LYS A 182 -13.42 -4.27 16.90
C LYS A 182 -13.25 -2.94 17.64
N PRO A 183 -13.87 -1.84 17.17
CA PRO A 183 -13.71 -0.52 17.79
C PRO A 183 -14.14 -0.45 19.26
N SER A 184 -15.01 -1.36 19.71
CA SER A 184 -15.48 -1.44 21.10
C SER A 184 -14.41 -1.86 22.10
N GLN A 185 -13.32 -2.48 21.63
CA GLN A 185 -12.25 -3.01 22.47
C GLN A 185 -11.08 -2.03 22.67
N VAL A 186 -11.12 -0.87 22.02
CA VAL A 186 -10.05 0.14 22.11
C VAL A 186 -10.51 1.34 22.92
N THR A 187 -9.90 1.53 24.09
CA THR A 187 -9.92 2.80 24.82
C THR A 187 -8.90 3.73 24.15
N PRO A 188 -9.29 4.90 23.62
CA PRO A 188 -8.33 5.82 23.03
C PRO A 188 -7.52 6.47 24.15
N ALA A 189 -6.44 5.80 24.58
CA ALA A 189 -5.46 6.39 25.47
C ALA A 189 -4.72 7.50 24.69
N GLY A 190 -4.95 8.75 25.06
CA GLY A 190 -4.13 9.89 24.61
C GLY A 190 -4.35 10.37 23.17
N ALA A 191 -5.55 10.23 22.60
CA ALA A 191 -5.86 10.77 21.28
C ALA A 191 -5.85 12.32 21.30
N GLU A 192 -4.67 12.86 21.00
CA GLU A 192 -4.30 14.25 20.72
C GLU A 192 -3.95 15.15 21.91
N SER A 193 -2.72 15.02 22.42
CA SER A 193 -2.00 16.20 22.94
C SER A 193 -1.39 17.02 21.80
N GLU A 194 -1.73 18.31 21.83
CA GLU A 194 -1.21 19.48 21.11
C GLU A 194 -1.47 19.64 19.60
N ASP A 195 -2.22 20.72 19.31
CA ASP A 195 -2.40 21.32 18.00
C ASP A 195 -1.07 21.86 17.46
N LEU A 196 -0.34 21.05 16.68
CA LEU A 196 0.60 21.63 15.75
C LEU A 196 -0.16 22.26 14.59
N ARG A 197 -0.25 23.59 14.61
CA ARG A 197 -0.59 24.41 13.45
C ARG A 197 0.34 24.04 12.31
N VAL A 198 -0.22 23.51 11.22
CA VAL A 198 0.52 23.33 9.97
C VAL A 198 0.84 24.73 9.44
N PRO A 199 2.11 25.16 9.34
CA PRO A 199 2.42 26.38 8.62
C PRO A 199 1.99 26.18 7.17
N ARG A 200 1.21 27.11 6.65
CA ARG A 200 0.88 27.18 5.22
C ARG A 200 2.20 27.12 4.47
N ALA A 201 2.41 26.09 3.66
CA ALA A 201 3.63 25.92 2.89
C ALA A 201 3.83 27.18 2.04
N VAL A 202 4.79 28.02 2.42
CA VAL A 202 5.39 28.98 1.50
C VAL A 202 6.18 28.11 0.54
N VAL A 203 5.81 28.15 -0.74
CA VAL A 203 6.58 27.53 -1.82
C VAL A 203 7.92 28.24 -1.86
N SER A 204 8.87 27.72 -1.08
CA SER A 204 10.28 28.04 -1.22
C SER A 204 10.77 27.23 -2.39
N SER A 205 10.93 27.88 -3.54
CA SER A 205 11.65 27.33 -4.68
C SER A 205 13.09 27.03 -4.23
N CYS A 206 13.36 25.79 -3.84
CA CYS A 206 14.73 25.32 -3.74
C CYS A 206 15.30 25.30 -5.16
N LYS A 207 16.15 26.28 -5.47
CA LYS A 207 17.04 26.26 -6.62
C LYS A 207 18.13 25.22 -6.36
N CYS A 208 17.80 23.93 -6.46
CA CYS A 208 18.79 22.94 -6.85
C CYS A 208 18.50 22.55 -8.30
N GLY A 209 19.45 22.84 -9.18
CA GLY A 209 19.31 22.70 -10.63
C GLY A 209 19.32 21.26 -11.11
N TYR A 210 18.37 20.44 -10.66
CA TYR A 210 18.03 19.20 -11.33
C TYR A 210 16.75 19.43 -12.13
N PRO A 211 16.75 19.17 -13.44
CA PRO A 211 15.53 19.28 -14.23
C PRO A 211 14.49 18.32 -13.65
N ALA A 212 13.38 18.89 -13.16
CA ALA A 212 12.12 18.17 -13.09
C ALA A 212 11.82 17.77 -14.53
N ASP A 213 11.93 16.47 -14.83
CA ASP A 213 11.41 15.74 -16.00
C ASP A 213 12.32 14.53 -16.31
N ARG A 214 12.46 13.59 -15.36
CA ARG A 214 12.89 12.22 -15.66
C ARG A 214 12.55 11.29 -14.51
N PHE A 215 11.42 10.60 -14.64
CA PHE A 215 11.25 9.32 -13.97
C PHE A 215 12.11 8.32 -14.76
N ASP A 216 13.35 8.13 -14.34
CA ASP A 216 14.16 7.03 -14.88
C ASP A 216 13.56 5.72 -14.39
N ILE A 217 12.86 5.05 -15.30
CA ILE A 217 12.64 3.61 -15.25
C ILE A 217 14.04 3.01 -15.14
N ALA A 218 14.35 2.37 -14.00
CA ALA A 218 15.57 1.61 -13.86
C ALA A 218 15.61 0.53 -14.96
N THR A 219 16.35 0.83 -16.03
CA THR A 219 16.61 -0.08 -17.13
C THR A 219 17.98 -0.66 -16.83
N VAL A 220 18.02 -1.94 -16.45
CA VAL A 220 19.30 -2.65 -16.27
C VAL A 220 19.83 -3.03 -17.65
N PRO A 221 21.13 -2.86 -17.93
CA PRO A 221 21.71 -3.24 -19.23
C PRO A 221 21.60 -4.74 -19.46
N ASN A 222 21.17 -5.13 -20.66
CA ASN A 222 21.15 -6.51 -21.09
C ASN A 222 22.58 -6.90 -21.50
N SER A 223 23.29 -7.64 -20.65
CA SER A 223 24.57 -8.26 -21.02
C SER A 223 24.39 -9.76 -21.21
N SER A 224 24.50 -10.16 -22.49
CA SER A 224 25.04 -11.42 -22.99
C SER A 224 24.37 -12.74 -22.57
N LEU A 225 23.53 -13.28 -23.46
CA LEU A 225 23.48 -14.70 -23.81
C LEU A 225 23.09 -14.83 -25.29
N ASP A 226 24.03 -14.49 -26.18
CA ASP A 226 24.05 -14.98 -27.56
C ASP A 226 25.28 -15.88 -27.71
N SER A 227 25.06 -17.18 -27.75
CA SER A 227 25.76 -18.14 -28.61
C SER A 227 25.53 -19.56 -28.10
N GLN A 228 24.94 -20.37 -28.97
CA GLN A 228 25.10 -21.82 -29.18
C GLN A 228 23.74 -22.48 -29.45
N PHE A 229 23.24 -22.33 -30.68
CA PHE A 229 22.44 -23.34 -31.37
C PHE A 229 22.48 -23.08 -32.89
N ALA A 230 23.46 -23.72 -33.55
CA ALA A 230 23.63 -23.93 -34.99
C ALA A 230 24.88 -24.83 -35.09
N THR A 231 24.91 -26.06 -35.61
CA THR A 231 24.13 -26.77 -36.64
C THR A 231 24.39 -28.28 -36.50
N GLU A 232 23.34 -29.10 -36.55
CA GLU A 232 23.40 -30.45 -37.14
C GLU A 232 22.81 -30.35 -38.55
N GLY A 233 23.53 -30.88 -39.54
CA GLY A 233 23.18 -30.84 -40.96
C GLY A 233 24.40 -30.71 -41.84
#